data_AF-A0AAX0BI43-F1
#
_entry.id   AF-A0AAX0BI43-F1
#
_cell.length_a   1.000
_cell.length_b   1.000
_cell.length_c   1.000
_cell.angle_alpha   90.00
_cell.angle_beta   90.00
_cell.angle_gamma   90.00
#
_symmetry.space_group_name_H-M   'P 1'
#
loop_
_entity.id
_entity.type
_entity.pdbx_description
1 polymer ?
#
loop_
_entity_poly.entity_id
_entity_poly.type
_entity_poly.pdbx_seq_one_letter_code
_entity_poly.pdbx_strand_id
1 'polypeptide(L)'
;MRYPEFLKDGGTIGFVAPSMGCTTEPYRSAFDNAIKRFHSMGYKTIEGPNCRCDSGIGISNTPKKCAEELNESYASADSDVLISCGGGELMCEVVPYIDFERVKQSKPKWYMGYSDNTNFTFLEATIADTAGIYGPCAGSFGMEVWHESLTDAFNLLCGRKLSFTNYPMWEKESIKDENAPFVGYNLTEKSCISSIPTVAKESRLTMRGRLLGGCMDCLINLLGTSFDHVREFNERYSDDGIIWFLEACDLNVMGMRRAMWQMKNAGWFSNVKGFLIGRPAHFGEEMFGIDHRQALSSLLREFNVPIIMDLDIGHMSPMMPVVCGSMADVSFDGSNFTISYDIEQ
;
A
#
# COMPACT_ATOMS: atom_id res chain seq x y z
N MET A 1 -15.15 5.77 9.92
CA MET A 1 -14.01 5.89 9.01
C MET A 1 -14.07 7.27 8.42
N ARG A 2 -12.95 8.00 8.45
CA ARG A 2 -12.83 9.36 7.95
C ARG A 2 -12.17 9.30 6.58
N TYR A 3 -12.80 9.90 5.58
CA TYR A 3 -12.25 9.96 4.23
C TYR A 3 -11.71 11.37 3.96
N PRO A 4 -10.43 11.49 3.54
CA PRO A 4 -9.86 12.78 3.15
C PRO A 4 -10.52 13.37 1.89
N GLU A 5 -10.48 14.71 1.75
CA GLU A 5 -10.81 15.37 0.47
C GLU A 5 -9.80 14.97 -0.62
N PHE A 6 -10.28 14.78 -1.85
CA PHE A 6 -9.41 14.49 -2.99
C PHE A 6 -8.54 15.69 -3.40
N LEU A 7 -7.39 15.42 -4.01
CA LEU A 7 -6.53 16.44 -4.59
C LEU A 7 -7.24 17.15 -5.74
N LYS A 8 -7.52 18.44 -5.58
CA LYS A 8 -8.14 19.30 -6.59
C LYS A 8 -7.12 19.72 -7.65
N ASP A 9 -7.60 20.07 -8.84
CA ASP A 9 -6.77 20.66 -9.89
C ASP A 9 -6.03 21.90 -9.37
N GLY A 10 -4.71 21.93 -9.53
CA GLY A 10 -3.86 23.00 -9.00
C GLY A 10 -3.61 22.96 -7.49
N GLY A 11 -4.04 21.89 -6.81
CA GLY A 11 -3.78 21.63 -5.40
C GLY A 11 -2.30 21.41 -5.09
N THR A 12 -2.00 21.22 -3.81
CA THR A 12 -0.64 21.13 -3.28
C THR A 12 -0.35 19.72 -2.78
N ILE A 13 0.68 19.09 -3.35
CA ILE A 13 1.18 17.78 -2.96
C ILE A 13 2.33 17.98 -1.97
N GLY A 14 2.17 17.48 -0.75
CA GLY A 14 3.26 17.40 0.23
C GLY A 14 4.04 16.09 0.06
N PHE A 15 5.34 16.15 0.30
CA PHE A 15 6.22 14.98 0.36
C PHE A 15 6.81 14.85 1.74
N VAL A 16 6.88 13.61 2.23
CA VAL A 16 7.48 13.26 3.53
C VAL A 16 8.34 12.02 3.36
N ALA A 17 9.36 11.86 4.19
CA ALA A 17 10.25 10.70 4.19
C ALA A 17 10.32 10.07 5.58
N PRO A 18 9.19 9.50 6.09
CA PRO A 18 9.18 8.87 7.39
C PRO A 18 9.93 7.53 7.41
N SER A 19 10.33 7.03 6.24
CA SER A 19 11.30 5.95 6.08
C SER A 19 12.52 6.44 5.29
N MET A 20 12.76 6.01 4.05
CA MET A 20 13.89 6.49 3.25
C MET A 20 13.65 7.85 2.57
N GLY A 21 14.70 8.69 2.56
CA GLY A 21 14.77 9.92 1.77
C GLY A 21 15.31 9.69 0.36
N CYS A 22 15.09 10.63 -0.55
CA CYS A 22 15.55 10.57 -1.94
C CYS A 22 16.94 11.21 -2.12
N THR A 23 17.97 10.63 -1.49
CA THR A 23 19.35 11.16 -1.50
C THR A 23 20.28 10.44 -2.48
N THR A 24 19.99 9.19 -2.82
CA THR A 24 20.80 8.34 -3.70
C THR A 24 20.14 8.13 -5.06
N GLU A 25 20.93 7.83 -6.09
CA GLU A 25 20.38 7.41 -7.38
C GLU A 25 19.87 5.97 -7.32
N PRO A 26 18.83 5.62 -8.10
CA PRO A 26 18.06 6.49 -9.01
C PRO A 26 16.98 7.33 -8.33
N TYR A 27 16.81 7.21 -7.02
CA TYR A 27 15.68 7.81 -6.29
C TYR A 27 15.71 9.33 -6.29
N ARG A 28 16.89 9.94 -6.17
CA ARG A 28 17.07 11.41 -6.21
C ARG A 28 16.60 11.98 -7.55
N SER A 29 17.12 11.48 -8.67
CA SER A 29 16.71 11.95 -10.00
C SER A 29 15.25 11.66 -10.26
N ALA A 30 14.77 10.46 -9.92
CA ALA A 30 13.38 10.08 -10.13
C ALA A 30 12.41 11.01 -9.36
N PHE A 31 12.74 11.37 -8.13
CA PHE A 31 11.95 12.32 -7.35
C PHE A 31 11.99 13.75 -7.93
N ASP A 32 13.15 14.23 -8.37
CA ASP A 32 13.26 15.52 -9.07
C ASP A 32 12.38 15.56 -10.32
N ASN A 33 12.34 14.46 -11.08
CA ASN A 33 11.51 14.38 -12.27
C ASN A 33 10.01 14.28 -11.94
N ALA A 34 9.65 13.62 -10.83
CA ALA A 34 8.28 13.60 -10.33
C ALA A 34 7.80 15.01 -9.98
N ILE A 35 8.60 15.80 -9.26
CA ILE A 35 8.28 17.20 -8.92
C ILE A 35 8.09 18.04 -10.19
N LYS A 36 9.03 17.98 -11.13
CA LYS A 36 8.92 18.69 -12.42
C LYS A 36 7.65 18.34 -13.18
N ARG A 37 7.26 17.06 -13.18
CA ARG A 37 6.02 16.59 -13.80
C ARG A 37 4.79 17.14 -13.09
N PHE A 38 4.73 17.08 -11.76
CA PHE A 38 3.59 17.62 -11.03
C PHE A 38 3.42 19.13 -11.28
N HIS A 39 4.53 19.89 -11.35
CA HIS A 39 4.49 21.31 -11.73
C HIS A 39 3.99 21.51 -13.16
N SER A 40 4.42 20.70 -14.13
CA SER A 40 3.95 20.81 -15.52
C SER A 40 2.47 20.46 -15.68
N MET A 41 1.94 19.63 -14.79
CA MET A 41 0.51 19.32 -14.67
C MET A 41 -0.28 20.39 -13.90
N GLY A 42 0.38 21.42 -13.37
CA GLY A 42 -0.23 22.56 -12.69
C GLY A 42 -0.33 22.46 -11.17
N TYR A 43 0.18 21.39 -10.54
CA TYR A 43 0.15 21.22 -9.09
C TYR A 43 1.31 21.95 -8.41
N LYS A 44 1.09 22.37 -7.17
CA LYS A 44 2.15 22.85 -6.28
C LYS A 44 2.74 21.68 -5.51
N THR A 45 3.98 21.83 -5.05
CA THR A 45 4.63 20.82 -4.22
C THR A 45 5.30 21.43 -3.00
N ILE A 46 5.31 20.69 -1.89
CA ILE A 46 6.05 21.03 -0.67
C ILE A 46 6.91 19.82 -0.30
N GLU A 47 8.22 20.03 -0.20
CA GLU A 47 9.15 19.02 0.30
C GLU A 47 9.31 19.16 1.82
N GLY A 48 9.11 18.07 2.55
CA GLY A 48 9.46 18.00 3.97
C GLY A 48 10.97 18.01 4.19
N PRO A 49 11.42 18.35 5.41
CA PRO A 49 12.85 18.47 5.73
C PRO A 49 13.66 17.18 5.59
N ASN A 50 13.03 16.00 5.64
CA ASN A 50 13.70 14.71 5.55
C ASN A 50 13.68 14.13 4.12
N CYS A 51 12.91 14.71 3.19
CA CYS A 51 12.84 14.24 1.79
C CYS A 51 14.21 14.10 1.12
N ARG A 52 15.18 14.91 1.55
CA ARG A 52 16.57 14.95 1.05
C ARG A 52 17.60 14.68 2.15
N CYS A 53 17.22 13.95 3.19
CA CYS A 53 18.10 13.62 4.31
C CYS A 53 18.46 12.13 4.32
N ASP A 54 19.72 11.83 4.63
CA ASP A 54 20.29 10.49 4.82
C ASP A 54 21.16 10.41 6.09
N SER A 55 20.85 11.26 7.08
CA SER A 55 21.60 11.30 8.35
C SER A 55 21.18 10.21 9.33
N GLY A 56 20.10 9.48 9.03
CA GLY A 56 19.63 8.34 9.82
C GLY A 56 20.44 7.07 9.58
N ILE A 57 20.26 6.08 10.45
CA ILE A 57 20.86 4.74 10.31
C ILE A 57 19.79 3.84 9.73
N GLY A 58 19.89 3.50 8.43
CA GLY A 58 18.89 2.67 7.74
C GLY A 58 17.56 3.37 7.44
N ILE A 59 17.51 4.70 7.56
CA ILE A 59 16.34 5.56 7.42
C ILE A 59 16.78 7.00 7.06
N SER A 60 15.87 7.89 6.66
CA SER A 60 16.19 9.27 6.26
C SER A 60 16.83 10.11 7.37
N ASN A 61 16.33 10.02 8.60
CA ASN A 61 16.77 10.82 9.75
C ASN A 61 16.55 10.07 11.07
N THR A 62 16.87 10.68 12.21
CA THR A 62 16.52 10.07 13.52
C THR A 62 15.01 9.79 13.60
N PRO A 63 14.55 8.69 14.23
CA PRO A 63 13.13 8.36 14.24
C PRO A 63 12.20 9.47 14.74
N LYS A 64 12.66 10.26 15.73
CA LYS A 64 11.92 11.42 16.23
C LYS A 64 11.69 12.50 15.16
N LYS A 65 12.70 12.80 14.34
CA LYS A 65 12.61 13.80 13.26
C LYS A 65 11.77 13.30 12.09
N CYS A 66 11.82 12.00 11.80
CA CYS A 66 10.92 11.37 10.83
C CYS A 66 9.46 11.52 11.27
N ALA A 67 9.17 11.26 12.55
CA ALA A 67 7.84 11.43 13.10
C ALA A 67 7.41 12.90 13.19
N GLU A 68 8.31 13.81 13.56
CA GLU A 68 8.07 15.25 13.60
C GLU A 68 7.61 15.77 12.23
N GLU A 69 8.34 15.44 11.17
CA GLU A 69 7.95 15.79 9.79
C GLU A 69 6.56 15.26 9.43
N LEU A 70 6.27 14.00 9.75
CA LEU A 70 4.98 13.38 9.44
C LEU A 70 3.84 14.04 10.23
N ASN A 71 4.02 14.23 11.53
CA ASN A 71 3.06 14.87 12.43
C ASN A 71 2.73 16.31 11.99
N GLU A 72 3.75 17.08 11.63
CA GLU A 72 3.59 18.46 11.17
C GLU A 72 2.94 18.52 9.79
N SER A 73 3.42 17.72 8.84
CA SER A 73 2.94 17.72 7.47
C SER A 73 1.51 17.20 7.36
N TYR A 74 1.13 16.22 8.19
CA TYR A 74 -0.23 15.70 8.24
C TYR A 74 -1.20 16.74 8.80
N ALA A 75 -0.84 17.39 9.91
CA ALA A 75 -1.68 18.38 10.57
C ALA A 75 -1.72 19.75 9.87
N SER A 76 -0.74 20.07 9.03
CA SER A 76 -0.67 21.34 8.31
C SER A 76 -1.79 21.47 7.25
N ALA A 77 -2.23 22.71 7.00
CA ALA A 77 -3.14 23.03 5.89
C ALA A 77 -2.39 23.40 4.59
N ASP A 78 -1.06 23.38 4.59
CA ASP A 78 -0.24 23.84 3.44
C ASP A 78 -0.28 22.86 2.26
N SER A 79 -0.48 21.56 2.54
CA SER A 79 -0.64 20.51 1.54
C SER A 79 -2.02 19.87 1.63
N ASP A 80 -2.61 19.57 0.46
CA ASP A 80 -3.90 18.90 0.36
C ASP A 80 -3.79 17.39 0.58
N VAL A 81 -2.67 16.81 0.15
CA VAL A 81 -2.35 15.38 0.25
C VAL A 81 -0.87 15.17 0.54
N LEU A 82 -0.50 13.99 1.02
CA LEU A 82 0.89 13.57 1.25
C LEU A 82 1.23 12.34 0.39
N ILE A 83 2.43 12.34 -0.17
CA ILE A 83 3.04 11.17 -0.82
C ILE A 83 4.38 10.89 -0.16
N SER A 84 4.60 9.65 0.26
CA SER A 84 5.87 9.24 0.83
C SER A 84 6.97 9.22 -0.24
N CYS A 85 8.17 9.67 0.11
CA CYS A 85 9.35 9.62 -0.76
C CYS A 85 9.76 8.20 -1.11
N GLY A 86 9.68 7.26 -0.14
CA GLY A 86 10.14 5.89 -0.30
C GLY A 86 9.61 4.95 0.78
N GLY A 87 9.78 3.65 0.54
CA GLY A 87 9.71 2.64 1.60
C GLY A 87 10.99 2.65 2.44
N GLY A 88 11.38 1.49 2.95
CA GLY A 88 12.60 1.29 3.75
C GLY A 88 12.41 0.13 4.71
N GLU A 89 13.06 0.20 5.87
CA GLU A 89 13.12 -0.92 6.82
C GLU A 89 12.67 -0.56 8.24
N LEU A 90 12.78 0.72 8.61
CA LEU A 90 12.81 1.14 10.02
C LEU A 90 11.73 2.14 10.39
N MET A 91 10.67 2.30 9.58
CA MET A 91 9.53 3.13 9.99
C MET A 91 8.87 2.59 11.27
N CYS A 92 9.03 1.30 11.59
CA CYS A 92 8.62 0.75 12.88
C CYS A 92 9.28 1.44 14.09
N GLU A 93 10.50 1.99 13.97
CA GLU A 93 11.15 2.78 15.02
C GLU A 93 10.60 4.21 15.12
N VAL A 94 9.93 4.69 14.06
CA VAL A 94 9.28 6.00 13.98
C VAL A 94 7.91 5.98 14.67
N VAL A 95 7.19 4.85 14.54
CA VAL A 95 5.83 4.65 15.07
C VAL A 95 5.63 5.15 16.51
N PRO A 96 6.53 4.88 17.49
CA PRO A 96 6.37 5.38 18.86
C PRO A 96 6.36 6.90 19.04
N TYR A 97 6.79 7.65 18.02
CA TYR A 97 6.85 9.12 18.04
C TYR A 97 5.77 9.76 17.16
N ILE A 98 4.98 8.97 16.42
CA ILE A 98 3.85 9.46 15.65
C ILE A 98 2.71 9.80 16.61
N ASP A 99 2.19 11.02 16.51
CA ASP A 99 1.10 11.51 17.34
C ASP A 99 -0.23 11.15 16.68
N PHE A 100 -0.65 9.90 16.83
CA PHE A 100 -1.90 9.40 16.24
C PHE A 100 -3.16 10.13 16.77
N GLU A 101 -3.12 10.69 17.98
CA GLU A 101 -4.21 11.54 18.49
C GLU A 101 -4.29 12.86 17.72
N ARG A 102 -3.15 13.49 17.43
CA ARG A 102 -3.10 14.67 16.55
C ARG A 102 -3.56 14.33 15.13
N VAL A 103 -3.16 13.18 14.57
CA VAL A 103 -3.64 12.71 13.25
C VAL A 103 -5.17 12.58 13.26
N LYS A 104 -5.72 11.95 14.31
CA LYS A 104 -7.16 11.78 14.50
C LYS A 104 -7.93 13.09 14.66
N GLN A 105 -7.33 14.11 15.26
CA GLN A 105 -7.94 15.43 15.46
C GLN A 105 -7.78 16.37 14.25
N SER A 106 -6.73 16.18 13.45
CA SER A 106 -6.44 16.98 12.24
C SER A 106 -7.47 16.71 11.15
N LYS A 107 -7.64 17.63 10.19
CA LYS A 107 -8.44 17.36 8.97
C LYS A 107 -7.91 16.08 8.31
N PRO A 108 -8.75 15.09 7.94
CA PRO A 108 -8.26 13.86 7.33
C PRO A 108 -7.57 14.20 6.01
N LYS A 109 -6.39 13.62 5.78
CA LYS A 109 -5.51 13.91 4.65
C LYS A 109 -5.10 12.61 3.97
N TRP A 110 -5.17 12.55 2.63
CA TRP A 110 -4.70 11.36 1.92
C TRP A 110 -3.19 11.24 2.11
N TYR A 111 -2.76 10.12 2.68
CA TYR A 111 -1.37 9.67 2.68
C TYR A 111 -1.22 8.52 1.70
N MET A 112 -0.29 8.64 0.75
CA MET A 112 0.01 7.59 -0.22
C MET A 112 1.44 7.06 -0.07
N GLY A 113 1.55 5.73 0.06
CA GLY A 113 2.81 5.00 0.08
C GLY A 113 2.56 3.50 0.18
N TYR A 114 3.58 2.68 -0.06
CA TYR A 114 3.52 1.22 0.08
C TYR A 114 4.79 0.71 0.77
N SER A 115 4.91 -0.61 0.95
CA SER A 115 6.04 -1.25 1.62
C SER A 115 6.10 -0.83 3.10
N ASP A 116 7.22 -0.31 3.58
CA ASP A 116 7.42 0.18 4.96
C ASP A 116 6.40 1.24 5.41
N ASN A 117 5.81 1.95 4.44
CA ASN A 117 4.71 2.89 4.68
C ASN A 117 3.43 2.21 5.22
N THR A 118 3.35 0.87 5.16
CA THR A 118 2.33 0.08 5.87
C THR A 118 2.25 0.49 7.33
N ASN A 119 3.39 0.80 7.98
CA ASN A 119 3.42 1.28 9.36
C ASN A 119 2.52 2.50 9.59
N PHE A 120 2.34 3.38 8.61
CA PHE A 120 1.41 4.50 8.72
C PHE A 120 0.05 4.20 8.11
N THR A 121 -0.03 3.71 6.86
CA THR A 121 -1.34 3.50 6.19
C THR A 121 -2.23 2.50 6.94
N PHE A 122 -1.64 1.54 7.65
CA PHE A 122 -2.37 0.60 8.48
C PHE A 122 -2.76 1.20 9.82
N LEU A 123 -1.82 1.83 10.54
CA LEU A 123 -2.07 2.40 11.87
C LEU A 123 -2.95 3.64 11.83
N GLU A 124 -2.91 4.40 10.74
CA GLU A 124 -3.84 5.50 10.50
C GLU A 124 -5.29 4.97 10.43
N ALA A 125 -5.52 3.85 9.76
CA ALA A 125 -6.84 3.22 9.70
C ALA A 125 -7.26 2.63 11.06
N THR A 126 -6.37 1.90 11.74
CA THR A 126 -6.72 1.18 12.98
C THR A 126 -6.79 2.07 14.21
N ILE A 127 -5.90 3.08 14.31
CA ILE A 127 -5.80 3.99 15.46
C ILE A 127 -6.54 5.30 15.21
N ALA A 128 -6.25 5.97 14.09
CA ALA A 128 -6.79 7.31 13.81
C ALA A 128 -8.15 7.30 13.10
N ASP A 129 -8.66 6.13 12.71
CA ASP A 129 -9.92 5.95 11.97
C ASP A 129 -9.97 6.76 10.66
N THR A 130 -8.83 6.92 9.98
CA THR A 130 -8.71 7.66 8.72
C THR A 130 -8.20 6.75 7.61
N ALA A 131 -8.76 6.89 6.41
CA ALA A 131 -8.37 6.09 5.25
C ALA A 131 -7.06 6.61 4.63
N GLY A 132 -6.20 5.67 4.20
CA GLY A 132 -4.95 5.94 3.49
C GLY A 132 -4.89 5.19 2.15
N ILE A 133 -3.92 5.53 1.31
CA ILE A 133 -3.72 4.87 0.00
C ILE A 133 -2.45 4.03 0.06
N TYR A 134 -2.60 2.71 -0.02
CA TYR A 134 -1.52 1.80 -0.34
C TYR A 134 -1.18 1.95 -1.82
N GLY A 135 -0.16 2.76 -2.11
CA GLY A 135 0.07 3.38 -3.42
C GLY A 135 1.55 3.65 -3.71
N PRO A 136 1.93 3.91 -4.97
CA PRO A 136 3.31 4.17 -5.35
C PRO A 136 3.91 5.38 -4.61
N CYS A 137 5.19 5.28 -4.24
CA CYS A 137 5.94 6.39 -3.66
C CYS A 137 6.29 7.47 -4.69
N ALA A 138 6.69 8.65 -4.22
CA ALA A 138 6.85 9.86 -5.03
C ALA A 138 7.75 9.66 -6.27
N GLY A 139 8.88 8.96 -6.11
CA GLY A 139 9.83 8.73 -7.20
C GLY A 139 9.27 7.90 -8.37
N SER A 140 8.23 7.10 -8.17
CA SER A 140 7.59 6.33 -9.24
C SER A 140 6.92 7.24 -10.28
N PHE A 141 6.39 8.38 -9.85
CA PHE A 141 5.82 9.39 -10.74
C PHE A 141 6.87 10.13 -11.59
N GLY A 142 8.16 9.81 -11.40
CA GLY A 142 9.28 10.30 -12.19
C GLY A 142 9.58 9.51 -13.47
N MET A 143 8.86 8.43 -13.78
CA MET A 143 9.08 7.64 -15.01
C MET A 143 8.77 8.44 -16.27
N GLU A 144 9.56 8.36 -17.33
CA GLU A 144 9.35 9.12 -18.58
C GLU A 144 7.96 8.86 -19.17
N VAL A 145 7.55 7.59 -19.22
CA VAL A 145 6.20 7.17 -19.59
C VAL A 145 5.54 6.52 -18.37
N TRP A 146 4.42 7.09 -17.94
CA TRP A 146 3.61 6.47 -16.89
C TRP A 146 2.94 5.21 -17.45
N HIS A 147 3.15 4.10 -16.76
CA HIS A 147 2.25 2.96 -16.91
C HIS A 147 0.85 3.33 -16.42
N GLU A 148 -0.18 2.60 -16.91
CA GLU A 148 -1.58 2.82 -16.53
C GLU A 148 -1.77 2.83 -15.00
N SER A 149 -1.06 1.97 -14.29
CA SER A 149 -1.13 1.89 -12.83
C SER A 149 -0.70 3.16 -12.08
N LEU A 150 0.27 3.92 -12.62
CA LEU A 150 0.64 5.23 -12.05
C LEU A 150 -0.44 6.28 -12.34
N THR A 151 -1.01 6.22 -13.54
CA THR A 151 -2.15 7.07 -13.92
C THR A 151 -3.35 6.79 -13.02
N ASP A 152 -3.60 5.51 -12.70
CA ASP A 152 -4.65 5.05 -11.81
C ASP A 152 -4.44 5.50 -10.37
N ALA A 153 -3.23 5.35 -9.83
CA ALA A 153 -2.88 5.87 -8.50
C ALA A 153 -3.08 7.39 -8.42
N PHE A 154 -2.66 8.14 -9.44
CA PHE A 154 -2.86 9.58 -9.48
C PHE A 154 -4.33 9.98 -9.61
N ASN A 155 -5.10 9.28 -10.45
CA ASN A 155 -6.52 9.51 -10.62
C ASN A 155 -7.33 9.15 -9.36
N LEU A 156 -6.92 8.14 -8.59
CA LEU A 156 -7.48 7.86 -7.27
C LEU A 156 -7.25 9.03 -6.32
N LEU A 157 -6.01 9.51 -6.24
CA LEU A 157 -5.63 10.63 -5.37
C LEU A 157 -6.42 11.91 -5.71
N CYS A 158 -6.76 12.09 -6.99
CA CYS A 158 -7.59 13.20 -7.49
C CYS A 158 -9.11 12.91 -7.45
N GLY A 159 -9.55 11.72 -7.02
CA GLY A 159 -10.97 11.34 -7.02
C GLY A 159 -11.62 11.16 -8.39
N ARG A 160 -10.82 11.05 -9.45
CA ARG A 160 -11.30 10.92 -10.84
C ARG A 160 -11.61 9.48 -11.22
N LYS A 161 -11.04 8.50 -10.52
CA LYS A 161 -11.28 7.06 -10.72
C LYS A 161 -11.34 6.36 -9.37
N LEU A 162 -12.41 5.60 -9.15
CA LEU A 162 -12.65 4.82 -7.92
C LEU A 162 -12.86 3.33 -8.19
N SER A 163 -12.72 2.89 -9.44
CA SER A 163 -12.86 1.49 -9.86
C SER A 163 -11.69 1.08 -10.73
N PHE A 164 -11.07 -0.04 -10.42
CA PHE A 164 -9.80 -0.50 -11.00
C PHE A 164 -9.88 -1.96 -11.40
N THR A 165 -9.13 -2.33 -12.43
CA THR A 165 -8.98 -3.70 -12.92
C THR A 165 -7.52 -4.13 -12.89
N ASN A 166 -7.26 -5.43 -12.97
CA ASN A 166 -5.89 -5.92 -13.12
C ASN A 166 -5.27 -5.49 -14.45
N TYR A 167 -3.94 -5.52 -14.49
CA TYR A 167 -3.16 -5.20 -15.68
C TYR A 167 -2.79 -6.49 -16.44
N PRO A 168 -2.54 -6.42 -17.77
CA PRO A 168 -2.33 -7.62 -18.59
C PRO A 168 -0.95 -8.26 -18.39
N MET A 169 0.05 -7.47 -18.01
CA MET A 169 1.46 -7.88 -17.90
C MET A 169 2.08 -7.39 -16.60
N TRP A 170 3.14 -8.04 -16.15
CA TRP A 170 3.92 -7.65 -14.98
C TRP A 170 5.44 -7.74 -15.22
N GLU A 171 6.17 -7.02 -14.39
CA GLU A 171 7.63 -6.90 -14.43
C GLU A 171 8.26 -7.94 -13.51
N LYS A 172 9.04 -8.86 -14.09
CA LYS A 172 9.78 -9.85 -13.31
C LYS A 172 11.07 -9.28 -12.74
N GLU A 173 11.78 -8.51 -13.55
CA GLU A 173 13.05 -7.88 -13.20
C GLU A 173 13.04 -6.43 -13.68
N SER A 174 13.29 -5.51 -12.75
CA SER A 174 13.38 -4.10 -13.08
C SER A 174 14.71 -3.78 -13.76
N ILE A 175 14.64 -2.95 -14.81
CA ILE A 175 15.81 -2.40 -15.50
C ILE A 175 16.15 -0.99 -15.01
N LYS A 176 15.49 -0.52 -13.94
CA LYS A 176 15.74 0.79 -13.35
C LYS A 176 17.01 0.76 -12.52
N ASP A 177 17.96 1.61 -12.88
CA ASP A 177 19.21 1.80 -12.17
C ASP A 177 19.64 3.28 -12.21
N GLU A 178 20.83 3.59 -11.69
CA GLU A 178 21.41 4.93 -11.70
C GLU A 178 21.61 5.54 -13.10
N ASN A 179 21.74 4.71 -14.14
CA ASN A 179 21.91 5.14 -15.53
C ASN A 179 20.57 5.31 -16.27
N ALA A 180 19.50 4.69 -15.76
CA ALA A 180 18.15 4.74 -16.30
C ALA A 180 17.10 5.14 -15.24
N PRO A 181 17.24 6.29 -14.54
CA PRO A 181 16.40 6.63 -13.38
C PRO A 181 14.92 6.90 -13.73
N PHE A 182 14.61 7.14 -15.01
CA PHE A 182 13.27 7.45 -15.51
C PHE A 182 12.64 6.31 -16.31
N VAL A 183 13.30 5.16 -16.43
CA VAL A 183 12.75 4.06 -17.22
C VAL A 183 11.43 3.56 -16.61
N GLY A 184 10.48 3.25 -17.49
CA GLY A 184 9.21 2.62 -17.10
C GLY A 184 9.39 1.14 -16.74
N TYR A 185 8.28 0.46 -16.42
CA TYR A 185 8.30 -0.96 -16.10
C TYR A 185 8.76 -1.82 -17.28
N ASN A 186 9.62 -2.79 -17.00
CA ASN A 186 10.05 -3.84 -17.91
C ASN A 186 9.05 -5.00 -17.89
N LEU A 187 7.90 -4.82 -18.54
CA LEU A 187 6.81 -5.81 -18.55
C LEU A 187 7.17 -7.04 -19.40
N THR A 188 7.51 -8.15 -18.74
CA THR A 188 7.99 -9.38 -19.39
C THR A 188 7.06 -10.57 -19.26
N GLU A 189 6.18 -10.58 -18.25
CA GLU A 189 5.37 -11.73 -17.89
C GLU A 189 3.87 -11.44 -18.00
N LYS A 190 3.07 -12.43 -18.35
CA LYS A 190 1.61 -12.30 -18.37
C LYS A 190 1.04 -12.38 -16.96
N SER A 191 -0.01 -11.60 -16.70
CA SER A 191 -0.76 -11.69 -15.45
C SER A 191 -1.33 -13.10 -15.23
N CYS A 192 -1.32 -13.56 -13.98
CA CYS A 192 -1.58 -14.96 -13.60
C CYS A 192 -2.42 -15.06 -12.31
N ILE A 193 -3.41 -14.18 -12.20
CA ILE A 193 -4.34 -14.10 -11.06
C ILE A 193 -5.07 -15.43 -10.89
N SER A 194 -5.16 -15.89 -9.65
CA SER A 194 -5.88 -17.09 -9.28
C SER A 194 -6.90 -16.83 -8.19
N SER A 195 -7.78 -17.80 -7.95
CA SER A 195 -8.78 -17.71 -6.89
C SER A 195 -9.08 -19.05 -6.24
N ILE A 196 -9.56 -18.98 -5.00
CA ILE A 196 -10.09 -20.09 -4.22
C ILE A 196 -11.47 -19.64 -3.67
N PRO A 197 -12.56 -20.34 -4.01
CA PRO A 197 -12.63 -21.45 -4.98
C PRO A 197 -12.28 -20.97 -6.40
N THR A 198 -11.85 -21.90 -7.25
CA THR A 198 -11.66 -21.61 -8.68
C THR A 198 -12.99 -21.17 -9.29
N VAL A 199 -12.98 -20.05 -10.01
CA VAL A 199 -14.16 -19.55 -10.71
C VAL A 199 -14.51 -20.47 -11.88
N ALA A 200 -15.73 -21.02 -11.86
CA ALA A 200 -16.26 -21.80 -12.98
C ALA A 200 -16.55 -20.90 -14.18
N LYS A 201 -16.58 -21.48 -15.38
CA LYS A 201 -16.94 -20.77 -16.61
C LYS A 201 -18.27 -20.02 -16.44
N GLU A 202 -18.33 -18.77 -16.91
CA GLU A 202 -19.52 -17.90 -16.84
C GLU A 202 -20.01 -17.57 -15.41
N SER A 203 -19.18 -17.84 -14.40
CA SER A 203 -19.43 -17.45 -13.01
C SER A 203 -18.52 -16.28 -12.60
N ARG A 204 -18.82 -15.66 -11.46
CA ARG A 204 -17.93 -14.68 -10.83
C ARG A 204 -17.90 -14.88 -9.33
N LEU A 205 -16.71 -14.70 -8.76
CA LEU A 205 -16.53 -14.54 -7.33
C LEU A 205 -16.81 -13.07 -6.99
N THR A 206 -17.50 -12.83 -5.88
CA THR A 206 -17.75 -11.47 -5.37
C THR A 206 -17.52 -11.43 -3.86
N MET A 207 -17.06 -10.29 -3.36
CA MET A 207 -16.99 -9.99 -1.93
C MET A 207 -17.19 -8.49 -1.72
N ARG A 208 -17.82 -8.12 -0.61
CA ARG A 208 -17.94 -6.74 -0.14
C ARG A 208 -17.49 -6.67 1.32
N GLY A 209 -16.74 -5.64 1.67
CA GLY A 209 -16.24 -5.42 3.02
C GLY A 209 -15.25 -4.27 3.09
N ARG A 210 -14.77 -3.99 4.30
CA ARG A 210 -13.79 -2.93 4.57
C ARG A 210 -12.38 -3.44 4.34
N LEU A 211 -11.58 -2.71 3.56
CA LEU A 211 -10.20 -3.06 3.25
C LEU A 211 -9.27 -2.76 4.41
N LEU A 212 -8.42 -3.72 4.75
CA LEU A 212 -7.36 -3.54 5.74
C LEU A 212 -6.14 -4.39 5.37
N GLY A 213 -4.94 -3.86 5.51
CA GLY A 213 -3.70 -4.62 5.27
C GLY A 213 -2.56 -3.79 4.69
N GLY A 214 -1.70 -4.43 3.89
CA GLY A 214 -0.45 -3.89 3.38
C GLY A 214 0.65 -4.94 3.28
N CYS A 215 1.90 -4.52 3.49
CA CYS A 215 3.08 -5.37 3.47
C CYS A 215 3.13 -6.26 4.71
N MET A 216 3.11 -7.58 4.53
CA MET A 216 3.15 -8.57 5.61
C MET A 216 4.41 -8.45 6.47
N ASP A 217 5.54 -8.08 5.85
CA ASP A 217 6.82 -7.84 6.50
C ASP A 217 6.70 -6.79 7.62
N CYS A 218 5.92 -5.74 7.39
CA CYS A 218 5.66 -4.69 8.38
C CYS A 218 4.57 -5.09 9.37
N LEU A 219 3.49 -5.73 8.89
CA LEU A 219 2.33 -6.08 9.72
C LEU A 219 2.72 -7.00 10.88
N ILE A 220 3.61 -7.97 10.65
CA ILE A 220 4.07 -8.88 11.72
C ILE A 220 4.91 -8.19 12.79
N ASN A 221 5.51 -7.04 12.50
CA ASN A 221 6.25 -6.23 13.47
C ASN A 221 5.32 -5.43 14.39
N LEU A 222 4.10 -5.12 13.93
CA LEU A 222 3.08 -4.43 14.73
C LEU A 222 2.32 -5.39 15.64
N LEU A 223 2.13 -6.63 15.19
CA LEU A 223 1.34 -7.65 15.87
C LEU A 223 1.84 -7.93 17.29
N GLY A 224 0.93 -7.81 18.26
CA GLY A 224 1.22 -8.00 19.68
C GLY A 224 1.97 -6.86 20.37
N THR A 225 2.25 -5.76 19.66
CA THR A 225 2.79 -4.53 20.27
C THR A 225 1.67 -3.66 20.84
N SER A 226 2.03 -2.56 21.50
CA SER A 226 1.05 -1.54 21.93
C SER A 226 0.34 -0.81 20.78
N PHE A 227 0.77 -1.02 19.53
CA PHE A 227 0.15 -0.44 18.34
C PHE A 227 -0.81 -1.42 17.64
N ASP A 228 -0.93 -2.67 18.13
CA ASP A 228 -1.86 -3.66 17.60
C ASP A 228 -3.30 -3.38 18.06
N HIS A 229 -4.00 -2.55 17.29
CA HIS A 229 -5.41 -2.19 17.51
C HIS A 229 -6.37 -2.92 16.56
N VAL A 230 -5.96 -4.06 15.98
CA VAL A 230 -6.75 -4.76 14.96
C VAL A 230 -8.05 -5.29 15.54
N ARG A 231 -8.03 -5.76 16.79
CA ARG A 231 -9.24 -6.29 17.44
C ARG A 231 -10.30 -5.19 17.58
N GLU A 232 -9.93 -4.03 18.09
CA GLU A 232 -10.81 -2.88 18.25
C GLU A 232 -11.35 -2.38 16.91
N PHE A 233 -10.51 -2.40 15.87
CA PHE A 233 -10.93 -2.05 14.52
C PHE A 233 -11.97 -3.05 13.97
N ASN A 234 -11.71 -4.35 14.11
CA ASN A 234 -12.61 -5.41 13.66
C ASN A 234 -13.94 -5.43 14.42
N GLU A 235 -13.92 -5.10 15.71
CA GLU A 235 -15.12 -4.93 16.53
C GLU A 235 -15.91 -3.68 16.11
N ARG A 236 -15.24 -2.54 15.84
CA ARG A 236 -15.88 -1.31 15.36
C ARG A 236 -16.58 -1.50 14.01
N TYR A 237 -15.99 -2.29 13.11
CA TYR A 237 -16.48 -2.51 11.75
C TYR A 237 -17.01 -3.94 11.53
N SER A 238 -17.61 -4.54 12.56
CA SER A 238 -18.13 -5.91 12.48
C SER A 238 -19.21 -6.09 11.42
N ASP A 239 -20.05 -5.06 11.22
CA ASP A 239 -21.16 -5.10 10.26
C ASP A 239 -20.68 -5.05 8.81
N ASP A 240 -19.56 -4.36 8.56
CA ASP A 240 -18.92 -4.33 7.25
C ASP A 240 -18.24 -5.68 6.94
N GLY A 241 -17.57 -6.23 7.95
CA GLY A 241 -16.56 -7.28 7.79
C GLY A 241 -15.33 -6.81 7.03
N ILE A 242 -14.25 -7.60 7.08
CA ILE A 242 -12.93 -7.16 6.60
C ILE A 242 -12.49 -7.93 5.36
N ILE A 243 -12.08 -7.22 4.31
CA ILE A 243 -11.31 -7.77 3.19
C ILE A 243 -9.84 -7.47 3.46
N TRP A 244 -9.05 -8.52 3.68
CA TRP A 244 -7.62 -8.38 3.95
C TRP A 244 -6.83 -8.31 2.65
N PHE A 245 -6.12 -7.21 2.39
CA PHE A 245 -5.19 -7.12 1.26
C PHE A 245 -3.75 -7.25 1.76
N LEU A 246 -3.01 -8.22 1.25
CA LEU A 246 -1.71 -8.61 1.79
C LEU A 246 -0.72 -8.89 0.67
N GLU A 247 0.52 -8.47 0.85
CA GLU A 247 1.62 -8.73 -0.07
C GLU A 247 2.92 -8.86 0.72
N ALA A 248 3.99 -9.38 0.11
CA ALA A 248 5.26 -9.61 0.80
C ALA A 248 6.44 -9.23 -0.08
N CYS A 249 7.42 -8.55 0.53
CA CYS A 249 8.69 -8.23 -0.11
C CYS A 249 9.74 -9.29 0.25
N ASP A 250 10.23 -9.29 1.49
CA ASP A 250 11.40 -10.05 1.92
C ASP A 250 11.04 -11.41 2.53
N LEU A 251 9.79 -11.58 2.95
CA LEU A 251 9.29 -12.86 3.41
C LEU A 251 9.33 -13.88 2.26
N ASN A 252 10.30 -14.80 2.31
CA ASN A 252 10.30 -16.00 1.49
C ASN A 252 9.06 -16.89 1.76
N VAL A 253 8.89 -17.96 0.98
CA VAL A 253 7.75 -18.89 1.07
C VAL A 253 7.42 -19.32 2.51
N MET A 254 8.43 -19.65 3.30
CA MET A 254 8.24 -20.07 4.69
C MET A 254 8.00 -18.90 5.63
N GLY A 255 8.60 -17.74 5.35
CA GLY A 255 8.31 -16.46 6.02
C GLY A 255 6.84 -16.09 5.90
N MET A 256 6.31 -16.06 4.68
CA MET A 256 4.89 -15.80 4.39
C MET A 256 3.97 -16.75 5.16
N ARG A 257 4.29 -18.06 5.17
CA ARG A 257 3.52 -19.05 5.92
C ARG A 257 3.49 -18.75 7.42
N ARG A 258 4.63 -18.44 8.03
CA ARG A 258 4.73 -18.15 9.47
C ARG A 258 4.05 -16.84 9.83
N ALA A 259 4.21 -15.81 9.00
CA ALA A 259 3.52 -14.54 9.15
C ALA A 259 2.00 -14.73 9.14
N MET A 260 1.48 -15.47 8.15
CA MET A 260 0.06 -15.80 8.05
C MET A 260 -0.43 -16.60 9.28
N TRP A 261 0.36 -17.58 9.74
CA TRP A 261 0.06 -18.33 10.95
C TRP A 261 -0.01 -17.41 12.19
N GLN A 262 0.93 -16.47 12.33
CA GLN A 262 0.97 -15.54 13.46
C GLN A 262 -0.25 -14.60 13.46
N MET A 263 -0.55 -13.97 12.33
CA MET A 263 -1.73 -13.08 12.17
C MET A 263 -3.04 -13.80 12.48
N LYS A 264 -3.19 -15.03 11.96
CA LYS A 264 -4.34 -15.88 12.29
C LYS A 264 -4.46 -16.12 13.79
N ASN A 265 -3.39 -16.53 14.46
CA ASN A 265 -3.42 -16.89 15.89
C ASN A 265 -3.52 -15.66 16.81
N ALA A 266 -3.17 -14.47 16.32
CA ALA A 266 -3.46 -13.20 16.99
C ALA A 266 -4.94 -12.79 16.89
N GLY A 267 -5.75 -13.52 16.11
CA GLY A 267 -7.17 -13.22 15.93
C GLY A 267 -7.47 -12.10 14.92
N TRP A 268 -6.47 -11.67 14.13
CA TRP A 268 -6.63 -10.55 13.18
C TRP A 268 -7.72 -10.79 12.13
N PHE A 269 -8.01 -12.04 11.78
CA PHE A 269 -8.98 -12.39 10.73
C PHE A 269 -10.42 -12.59 11.23
N SER A 270 -10.77 -12.06 12.41
CA SER A 270 -12.17 -12.02 12.85
C SER A 270 -13.04 -11.22 11.85
N ASN A 271 -14.25 -11.70 11.57
CA ASN A 271 -15.20 -11.07 10.63
C ASN A 271 -14.68 -10.93 9.18
N VAL A 272 -13.68 -11.73 8.79
CA VAL A 272 -13.15 -11.69 7.42
C VAL A 272 -14.22 -12.03 6.38
N LYS A 273 -14.18 -11.32 5.24
CA LYS A 273 -15.06 -11.47 4.07
C LYS A 273 -14.31 -11.96 2.84
N GLY A 274 -12.98 -11.82 2.83
CA GLY A 274 -12.12 -12.37 1.81
C GLY A 274 -10.68 -11.87 1.91
N PHE A 275 -9.83 -12.42 1.05
CA PHE A 275 -8.41 -12.11 0.99
C PHE A 275 -8.00 -11.71 -0.43
N LEU A 276 -7.26 -10.62 -0.54
CA LEU A 276 -6.62 -10.13 -1.76
C LEU A 276 -5.11 -10.24 -1.57
N ILE A 277 -4.48 -11.22 -2.21
CA ILE A 277 -3.06 -11.49 -2.06
C ILE A 277 -2.31 -10.97 -3.28
N GLY A 278 -1.41 -10.01 -3.06
CA GLY A 278 -0.49 -9.49 -4.08
C GLY A 278 0.58 -10.51 -4.48
N ARG A 279 1.18 -10.34 -5.66
CA ARG A 279 2.36 -11.11 -6.07
C ARG A 279 3.53 -10.78 -5.12
N PRO A 280 4.11 -11.76 -4.39
CA PRO A 280 5.26 -11.50 -3.53
C PRO A 280 6.53 -11.30 -4.36
N ALA A 281 7.57 -10.68 -3.80
CA ALA A 281 8.86 -10.55 -4.53
C ALA A 281 9.50 -11.93 -4.82
N HIS A 282 9.32 -12.89 -3.92
CA HIS A 282 9.70 -14.30 -4.08
C HIS A 282 8.69 -15.11 -4.95
N PHE A 283 8.10 -14.48 -5.97
CA PHE A 283 7.06 -15.11 -6.80
C PHE A 283 7.57 -16.37 -7.52
N GLY A 284 6.84 -17.47 -7.36
CA GLY A 284 7.12 -18.73 -8.05
C GLY A 284 8.32 -19.51 -7.47
N GLU A 285 8.91 -19.04 -6.39
CA GLU A 285 9.89 -19.84 -5.63
C GLU A 285 9.20 -21.01 -4.92
N GLU A 286 9.91 -22.13 -4.81
CA GLU A 286 9.48 -23.29 -4.03
C GLU A 286 10.45 -23.54 -2.88
N MET A 287 9.89 -23.82 -1.70
CA MET A 287 10.67 -24.24 -0.53
C MET A 287 9.97 -25.41 0.12
N PHE A 288 10.74 -26.45 0.48
CA PHE A 288 10.22 -27.63 1.18
C PHE A 288 8.96 -28.25 0.53
N GLY A 289 8.88 -28.20 -0.80
CA GLY A 289 7.79 -28.79 -1.59
C GLY A 289 6.50 -27.96 -1.65
N ILE A 290 6.54 -26.69 -1.25
CA ILE A 290 5.43 -25.76 -1.43
C ILE A 290 5.87 -24.42 -2.04
N ASP A 291 4.97 -23.77 -2.76
CA ASP A 291 5.11 -22.40 -3.28
C ASP A 291 4.38 -21.37 -2.38
N HIS A 292 4.40 -20.09 -2.76
CA HIS A 292 3.69 -19.02 -2.04
C HIS A 292 2.17 -19.24 -1.99
N ARG A 293 1.59 -19.80 -3.05
CA ARG A 293 0.15 -20.08 -3.15
C ARG A 293 -0.27 -21.09 -2.10
N GLN A 294 0.45 -22.20 -1.98
CA GLN A 294 0.21 -23.25 -1.01
C GLN A 294 0.56 -22.81 0.41
N ALA A 295 1.63 -22.04 0.59
CA ALA A 295 2.05 -21.47 1.87
C ALA A 295 0.95 -20.67 2.54
N LEU A 296 0.24 -19.83 1.77
CA LEU A 296 -0.84 -18.97 2.26
C LEU A 296 -2.20 -19.69 2.25
N SER A 297 -2.62 -20.26 1.12
CA SER A 297 -3.99 -20.79 0.96
C SER A 297 -4.34 -21.93 1.92
N SER A 298 -3.37 -22.75 2.33
CA SER A 298 -3.61 -23.83 3.28
C SER A 298 -3.98 -23.36 4.69
N LEU A 299 -3.62 -22.12 5.06
CA LEU A 299 -4.03 -21.49 6.32
C LEU A 299 -5.32 -20.69 6.16
N LEU A 300 -5.57 -20.12 4.97
CA LEU A 300 -6.72 -19.24 4.72
C LEU A 300 -8.02 -19.99 4.40
N ARG A 301 -7.95 -21.21 3.86
CA ARG A 301 -9.15 -21.97 3.43
C ARG A 301 -10.16 -22.25 4.53
N GLU A 302 -9.73 -22.36 5.78
CA GLU A 302 -10.62 -22.64 6.91
C GLU A 302 -11.64 -21.53 7.19
N PHE A 303 -11.36 -20.30 6.73
CA PHE A 303 -12.27 -19.17 6.91
C PHE A 303 -13.50 -19.25 5.99
N ASN A 304 -13.49 -20.16 4.99
CA ASN A 304 -14.59 -20.36 4.03
C ASN A 304 -15.03 -19.06 3.33
N VAL A 305 -14.07 -18.18 3.04
CA VAL A 305 -14.27 -16.94 2.29
C VAL A 305 -13.43 -16.95 1.01
N PRO A 306 -13.82 -16.14 0.00
CA PRO A 306 -13.00 -15.89 -1.18
C PRO A 306 -11.53 -15.54 -0.90
N ILE A 307 -10.63 -16.14 -1.65
CA ILE A 307 -9.21 -15.77 -1.71
C ILE A 307 -8.87 -15.51 -3.17
N ILE A 308 -8.38 -14.32 -3.50
CA ILE A 308 -7.86 -13.97 -4.82
C ILE A 308 -6.36 -13.73 -4.65
N MET A 309 -5.53 -14.34 -5.49
CA MET A 309 -4.08 -14.29 -5.36
C MET A 309 -3.42 -13.79 -6.63
N ASP A 310 -2.17 -13.33 -6.47
CA ASP A 310 -1.29 -12.85 -7.53
C ASP A 310 -1.80 -11.56 -8.19
N LEU A 311 -2.47 -10.75 -7.38
CA LEU A 311 -2.92 -9.42 -7.76
C LEU A 311 -1.72 -8.49 -7.94
N ASP A 312 -1.97 -7.42 -8.70
CA ASP A 312 -1.04 -6.32 -8.93
C ASP A 312 -0.97 -5.39 -7.70
N ILE A 313 -0.70 -5.95 -6.52
CA ILE A 313 -0.62 -5.21 -5.24
C ILE A 313 0.76 -5.49 -4.64
N GLY A 314 1.49 -4.45 -4.24
CA GLY A 314 2.77 -4.59 -3.57
C GLY A 314 3.98 -4.43 -4.48
N HIS A 315 5.04 -5.19 -4.18
CA HIS A 315 6.39 -4.94 -4.69
C HIS A 315 6.65 -5.34 -6.15
N MET A 316 5.79 -6.18 -6.74
CA MET A 316 5.97 -6.63 -8.12
C MET A 316 5.15 -5.78 -9.10
N SER A 317 5.82 -4.87 -9.82
CA SER A 317 5.16 -3.95 -10.76
C SER A 317 4.34 -4.69 -11.84
N PRO A 318 3.26 -4.07 -12.36
CA PRO A 318 2.66 -2.81 -11.94
C PRO A 318 1.91 -2.92 -10.61
N MET A 319 1.56 -1.77 -10.02
CA MET A 319 0.92 -1.70 -8.71
C MET A 319 -0.41 -0.93 -8.77
N MET A 320 -1.51 -1.64 -8.58
CA MET A 320 -2.86 -1.12 -8.38
C MET A 320 -2.95 -0.43 -7.00
N PRO A 321 -3.47 0.81 -6.94
CA PRO A 321 -3.63 1.52 -5.68
C PRO A 321 -4.81 0.93 -4.87
N VAL A 322 -4.62 0.77 -3.56
CA VAL A 322 -5.64 0.22 -2.64
C VAL A 322 -5.94 1.21 -1.51
N VAL A 323 -7.22 1.49 -1.24
CA VAL A 323 -7.61 2.42 -0.17
C VAL A 323 -7.79 1.67 1.15
N CYS A 324 -6.76 1.68 1.99
CA CYS A 324 -6.78 1.11 3.33
C CYS A 324 -7.83 1.83 4.19
N GLY A 325 -8.73 1.06 4.81
CA GLY A 325 -9.83 1.55 5.62
C GLY A 325 -11.14 1.76 4.86
N SER A 326 -11.17 1.75 3.53
CA SER A 326 -12.41 1.98 2.75
C SER A 326 -13.31 0.75 2.64
N MET A 327 -14.61 0.97 2.38
CA MET A 327 -15.49 -0.08 1.87
C MET A 327 -15.19 -0.36 0.39
N ALA A 328 -15.23 -1.62 -0.02
CA ALA A 328 -15.04 -1.98 -1.41
C ALA A 328 -15.94 -3.14 -1.87
N ASP A 329 -16.35 -3.07 -3.14
CA ASP A 329 -16.89 -4.20 -3.89
C ASP A 329 -15.79 -4.79 -4.76
N VAL A 330 -15.57 -6.10 -4.62
CA VAL A 330 -14.58 -6.85 -5.39
C VAL A 330 -15.29 -7.93 -6.21
N SER A 331 -14.86 -8.09 -7.47
CA SER A 331 -15.29 -9.21 -8.30
C SER A 331 -14.15 -9.80 -9.11
N PHE A 332 -14.24 -11.09 -9.40
CA PHE A 332 -13.31 -11.81 -10.27
C PHE A 332 -14.04 -12.88 -11.10
N ASP A 333 -13.89 -12.84 -12.42
CA ASP A 333 -14.57 -13.77 -13.35
C ASP A 333 -13.68 -14.92 -13.85
N GLY A 334 -12.45 -15.04 -13.32
CA GLY A 334 -11.44 -15.98 -13.79
C GLY A 334 -10.40 -15.36 -14.73
N SER A 335 -10.61 -14.14 -15.20
CA SER A 335 -9.65 -13.39 -16.03
C SER A 335 -9.56 -11.91 -15.67
N ASN A 336 -10.70 -11.29 -15.38
CA ASN A 336 -10.82 -9.89 -15.01
C ASN A 336 -11.12 -9.78 -13.52
N PHE A 337 -10.21 -9.11 -12.82
CA PHE A 337 -10.41 -8.61 -11.46
C PHE A 337 -10.97 -7.19 -11.52
N THR A 338 -11.85 -6.86 -10.60
CA THR A 338 -12.33 -5.48 -10.40
C THR A 338 -12.46 -5.18 -8.92
N ILE A 339 -11.99 -4.00 -8.52
CA ILE A 339 -12.19 -3.43 -7.18
C ILE A 339 -12.78 -2.03 -7.33
N SER A 340 -13.85 -1.73 -6.60
CA SER A 340 -14.48 -0.41 -6.59
C SER A 340 -14.64 0.09 -5.16
N TYR A 341 -14.22 1.32 -4.90
CA TYR A 341 -14.23 1.93 -3.57
C TYR A 341 -15.51 2.75 -3.33
N ASP A 342 -16.06 2.59 -2.13
CA ASP A 342 -17.19 3.37 -1.62
C ASP A 342 -16.64 4.40 -0.61
N ILE A 343 -16.37 5.60 -1.14
CA ILE A 343 -15.75 6.72 -0.41
C ILE A 343 -16.79 7.82 -0.25
N GLU A 344 -17.40 7.87 0.94
CA GLU A 344 -18.35 8.92 1.32
C GLU A 344 -17.58 10.09 1.97
N GLN A 345 -17.34 11.18 1.21
CA GLN A 345 -16.66 12.40 1.70
C GLN A 345 -17.57 13.35 2.47
#